data_AF-A0A928M4N9-F1
#
_entry.id   AF-A0A928M4N9-F1
#
_cell.length_a   1.000
_cell.length_b   1.000
_cell.length_c   1.000
_cell.angle_alpha   90.00
_cell.angle_beta   90.00
_cell.angle_gamma   90.00
#
_symmetry.space_group_name_H-M   'P 1'
#
loop_
_entity.id
_entity.type
_entity.pdbx_description
1 polymer ?
#
loop_
_entity_poly.entity_id
_entity_poly.type
_entity_poly.pdbx_seq_one_letter_code
_entity_poly.pdbx_strand_id
1 'polypeptide(L)'
;MELRKQPMTNLSDERSGILPANAPLATPFVPFQRNNPRTYPAAQGAVKGTLFPGLDLPYMGMVNAGSLNKTHLQELQALSFALTELGEYLDTHGDDQDAFELFQSYAALYKKGREEYEKMHRPLTQRASAMSNRYNWMNDPWPWEYAANKEEG
;
A
#
# COMPACT_ATOMS: atom_id res chain seq x y z
N MET A 1 20.22 -8.30 2.06
CA MET A 1 19.35 -7.75 3.12
C MET A 1 18.90 -8.94 3.95
N GLU A 2 19.48 -9.13 5.13
CA GLU A 2 19.13 -10.27 5.99
C GLU A 2 17.69 -10.13 6.46
N LEU A 3 16.85 -11.09 6.08
CA LEU A 3 15.53 -11.28 6.65
C LEU A 3 15.72 -11.68 8.12
N ARG A 4 15.57 -10.72 9.04
CA ARG A 4 15.43 -11.01 10.47
C ARG A 4 14.25 -11.99 10.60
N LYS A 5 14.54 -13.23 10.96
CA LYS A 5 13.52 -14.22 11.33
C LYS A 5 12.90 -13.77 12.65
N GLN A 6 11.83 -13.00 12.59
CA GLN A 6 11.02 -12.68 13.77
C GLN A 6 10.34 -13.98 14.28
N PRO A 7 10.28 -14.21 15.60
CA PRO A 7 9.75 -15.44 16.19
C PRO A 7 8.29 -15.63 15.78
N MET A 8 7.83 -16.85 15.48
CA MET A 8 6.43 -17.12 15.12
C MET A 8 5.52 -16.89 16.35
N THR A 9 4.93 -15.70 16.47
CA THR A 9 3.77 -15.46 17.35
C THR A 9 2.51 -15.95 16.63
N ASN A 10 1.56 -16.46 17.41
CA ASN A 10 0.31 -17.01 16.92
C ASN A 10 -0.51 -15.92 16.21
N LEU A 11 -0.90 -16.14 14.95
CA LEU A 11 -1.74 -15.22 14.16
C LEU A 11 -3.08 -14.89 14.85
N SER A 12 -3.53 -15.72 15.79
CA SER A 12 -4.73 -15.44 16.59
C SER A 12 -4.63 -14.13 17.38
N ASP A 13 -3.42 -13.76 17.80
CA ASP A 13 -3.21 -12.53 18.56
C ASP A 13 -3.35 -11.28 17.68
N GLU A 14 -2.90 -11.35 16.42
CA GLU A 14 -2.90 -10.18 15.52
C GLU A 14 -4.29 -9.79 15.04
N ARG A 15 -5.26 -10.71 15.06
CA ARG A 15 -6.65 -10.47 14.65
C ARG A 15 -7.51 -9.81 15.74
N SER A 16 -6.92 -9.47 16.87
CA SER A 16 -7.60 -8.87 18.02
C SER A 16 -7.03 -7.48 18.31
N GLY A 17 -7.88 -6.46 18.31
CA GLY A 17 -7.49 -5.11 18.69
C GLY A 17 -7.50 -4.85 20.20
N ILE A 18 -7.18 -3.62 20.60
CA ILE A 18 -7.16 -3.19 22.01
C ILE A 18 -8.37 -2.29 22.31
N LEU A 19 -9.03 -2.55 23.44
CA LEU A 19 -10.04 -1.67 24.02
C LEU A 19 -9.37 -0.71 25.03
N PRO A 20 -9.81 0.55 25.15
CA PRO A 20 -9.28 1.50 26.12
C PRO A 20 -9.62 1.03 27.52
N ALA A 21 -8.69 1.26 28.45
CA ALA A 21 -8.85 0.85 29.85
C ALA A 21 -10.07 1.50 30.54
N ASN A 22 -10.46 2.69 30.10
CA ASN A 22 -11.66 3.40 30.55
C ASN A 22 -12.50 3.79 29.33
N ALA A 23 -13.67 3.17 29.17
CA ALA A 23 -14.64 3.48 28.12
C ALA A 23 -16.00 3.87 28.75
N PRO A 24 -16.78 4.77 28.13
CA PRO A 24 -18.15 5.03 28.55
C PRO A 24 -19.04 3.78 28.38
N LEU A 25 -19.98 3.57 29.30
CA LEU A 25 -20.80 2.35 29.41
C LEU A 25 -21.73 2.06 28.22
N ALA A 26 -21.93 3.00 27.30
CA ALA A 26 -22.95 2.89 26.25
C ALA A 26 -22.52 3.51 24.90
N THR A 27 -21.27 3.32 24.49
CA THR A 27 -20.78 3.80 23.18
C THR A 27 -20.24 2.62 22.36
N PRO A 28 -20.63 2.47 21.07
CA PRO A 28 -20.02 1.47 20.21
C PRO A 28 -18.53 1.77 20.10
N PHE A 29 -17.70 0.74 20.28
CA PHE A 29 -16.26 0.87 20.27
C PHE A 29 -15.65 0.02 19.15
N VAL A 30 -14.74 0.61 18.39
CA VAL A 30 -13.96 -0.09 17.36
C VAL A 30 -12.58 -0.42 17.95
N PRO A 31 -12.20 -1.70 18.08
CA PRO A 31 -10.88 -2.09 18.58
C PRO A 31 -9.75 -1.40 17.81
N PHE A 32 -8.79 -0.82 18.52
CA PHE A 32 -7.61 -0.23 17.88
C PHE A 32 -6.68 -1.34 17.38
N GLN A 33 -6.06 -1.10 16.22
CA GLN A 33 -4.95 -1.92 15.76
C GLN A 33 -3.84 -1.96 16.82
N ARG A 34 -3.11 -3.08 16.91
CA ARG A 34 -2.02 -3.23 17.88
C ARG A 34 -0.78 -2.45 17.44
N ASN A 35 0.02 -2.02 18.43
CA ASN A 35 1.34 -1.44 18.21
C ASN A 35 2.31 -2.45 17.59
N ASN A 36 3.19 -1.97 16.71
CA ASN A 36 4.21 -2.74 15.99
C ASN A 36 3.69 -4.07 15.40
N PRO A 37 2.63 -4.04 14.58
CA PRO A 37 2.09 -5.24 13.95
C PRO A 37 3.04 -5.73 12.87
N ARG A 38 2.96 -7.02 12.55
CA ARG A 38 3.64 -7.54 11.36
C ARG A 38 3.09 -6.89 10.11
N THR A 39 3.95 -6.80 9.11
CA THR A 39 3.58 -6.29 7.78
C THR A 39 3.95 -7.29 6.70
N TYR A 40 3.07 -7.46 5.72
CA TYR A 40 3.42 -8.06 4.45
C TYR A 40 4.36 -7.14 3.65
N PRO A 41 5.20 -7.71 2.77
CA PRO A 41 5.87 -6.92 1.73
C PRO A 41 4.83 -6.18 0.86
N ALA A 42 5.16 -4.97 0.39
CA ALA A 42 4.26 -4.11 -0.38
C ALA A 42 3.46 -4.83 -1.50
N ALA A 43 4.13 -5.63 -2.33
CA ALA A 43 3.46 -6.37 -3.41
C ALA A 43 2.46 -7.42 -2.90
N GLN A 44 2.77 -8.08 -1.79
CA GLN A 44 1.84 -9.03 -1.17
C GLN A 44 0.68 -8.28 -0.50
N GLY A 45 0.95 -7.17 0.20
CA GLY A 45 -0.09 -6.37 0.82
C GLY A 45 -1.08 -5.81 -0.21
N ALA A 46 -0.60 -5.35 -1.36
CA ALA A 46 -1.44 -4.86 -2.45
C ALA A 46 -2.36 -5.95 -3.04
N VAL A 47 -1.92 -7.21 -3.08
CA VAL A 47 -2.80 -8.34 -3.44
C VAL A 47 -3.80 -8.61 -2.34
N LYS A 48 -3.34 -8.66 -1.08
CA LYS A 48 -4.20 -8.98 0.07
C LYS A 48 -5.27 -7.92 0.30
N GLY A 49 -4.97 -6.67 -0.05
CA GLY A 49 -5.82 -5.51 0.25
C GLY A 49 -5.50 -4.87 1.59
N THR A 50 -4.45 -5.31 2.28
CA THR A 50 -3.89 -4.67 3.48
C THR A 50 -2.42 -5.09 3.65
N LEU A 51 -1.60 -4.22 4.23
CA LEU A 51 -0.25 -4.56 4.68
C LEU A 51 -0.28 -5.42 5.95
N PHE A 52 -1.36 -5.43 6.73
CA PHE A 52 -1.36 -5.99 8.07
C PHE A 52 -2.05 -7.36 8.10
N PRO A 53 -1.35 -8.48 8.39
CA PRO A 53 -1.94 -9.82 8.43
C PRO A 53 -3.10 -9.98 9.42
N GLY A 54 -3.09 -9.19 10.50
CA GLY A 54 -4.20 -9.11 11.46
C GLY A 54 -5.50 -8.55 10.86
N LEU A 55 -5.40 -7.74 9.81
CA LEU A 55 -6.52 -7.15 9.08
C LEU A 55 -6.87 -7.89 7.78
N ASP A 56 -6.08 -8.89 7.38
CA ASP A 56 -6.34 -9.76 6.21
C ASP A 56 -7.48 -10.74 6.53
N LEU A 57 -8.70 -10.20 6.56
CA LEU A 57 -9.93 -10.90 6.90
C LEU A 57 -10.67 -11.31 5.62
N PRO A 58 -11.04 -12.60 5.46
CA PRO A 58 -11.73 -13.06 4.27
C PRO A 58 -13.18 -12.52 4.21
N TYR A 59 -13.57 -11.99 3.05
CA TYR A 59 -14.96 -11.63 2.80
C TYR A 59 -15.75 -12.88 2.38
N MET A 60 -16.73 -13.31 3.18
CA MET A 60 -17.51 -14.53 2.91
C MET A 60 -16.64 -15.79 2.67
N GLY A 61 -15.49 -15.88 3.37
CA GLY A 61 -14.53 -16.97 3.19
C GLY A 61 -13.63 -16.84 1.94
N MET A 62 -13.82 -15.79 1.13
CA MET A 62 -12.99 -15.51 -0.04
C MET A 62 -11.71 -14.79 0.38
N VAL A 63 -10.57 -15.28 -0.11
CA VAL A 63 -9.25 -14.69 0.13
C VAL A 63 -8.64 -14.22 -1.19
N ASN A 64 -7.96 -13.09 -1.14
CA ASN A 64 -7.16 -12.64 -2.27
C ASN A 64 -5.90 -13.53 -2.36
N ALA A 65 -5.84 -14.38 -3.37
CA ALA A 65 -4.75 -15.34 -3.61
C ALA A 65 -4.00 -15.08 -4.92
N GLY A 66 -4.24 -13.93 -5.56
CA GLY A 66 -3.58 -13.53 -6.80
C GLY A 66 -2.08 -13.24 -6.62
N SER A 67 -1.45 -12.80 -7.70
CA SER A 67 -0.12 -12.21 -7.67
C SER A 67 -0.07 -11.02 -8.61
N LEU A 68 0.76 -10.03 -8.27
CA LEU A 68 1.07 -8.94 -9.18
C LEU A 68 2.12 -9.41 -10.19
N ASN A 69 1.97 -9.01 -11.46
CA ASN A 69 3.07 -9.21 -12.41
C ASN A 69 4.23 -8.27 -12.03
N LYS A 70 5.44 -8.63 -12.42
CA LYS A 70 6.65 -7.87 -12.12
C LYS A 70 6.90 -6.79 -13.17
N THR A 71 5.92 -5.89 -13.34
CA THR A 71 6.06 -4.73 -14.22
C THR A 71 6.40 -3.48 -13.40
N HIS A 72 7.11 -2.52 -14.00
CA HIS A 72 7.45 -1.25 -13.35
C HIS A 72 6.21 -0.52 -12.81
N LEU A 73 5.08 -0.58 -13.53
CA LEU A 73 3.83 0.04 -13.09
C LEU A 73 3.24 -0.65 -11.84
N GLN A 74 3.23 -1.99 -11.82
CA GLN A 74 2.70 -2.74 -10.68
C GLN A 74 3.57 -2.62 -9.43
N GLU A 75 4.90 -2.52 -9.60
CA GLU A 75 5.81 -2.20 -8.50
C GLU A 75 5.49 -0.82 -7.90
N LEU A 76 5.23 0.19 -8.75
CA LEU A 76 4.81 1.51 -8.29
C LEU A 76 3.43 1.50 -7.62
N GLN A 77 2.48 0.74 -8.14
CA GLN A 77 1.17 0.59 -7.52
C GLN A 77 1.30 -0.07 -6.14
N ALA A 78 2.11 -1.11 -6.01
CA ALA A 78 2.36 -1.78 -4.73
C ALA A 78 3.01 -0.83 -3.70
N LEU A 79 4.02 -0.07 -4.11
CA LEU A 79 4.66 0.93 -3.24
C LEU A 79 3.70 2.06 -2.86
N SER A 80 2.90 2.56 -3.80
CA SER A 80 1.88 3.58 -3.53
C SER A 80 0.83 3.08 -2.54
N PHE A 81 0.35 1.84 -2.71
CA PHE A 81 -0.58 1.20 -1.79
C PHE A 81 0.02 1.11 -0.38
N ALA A 82 1.26 0.64 -0.28
CA ALA A 82 1.93 0.49 1.00
C ALA A 82 2.15 1.83 1.72
N LEU A 83 2.42 2.91 0.97
CA LEU A 83 2.52 4.26 1.53
C LEU A 83 1.20 4.74 2.11
N THR A 84 0.07 4.50 1.42
CA THR A 84 -1.25 4.85 1.95
C THR A 84 -1.55 4.10 3.25
N GLU A 85 -1.40 2.76 3.25
CA GLU A 85 -1.68 1.92 4.43
C GLU A 85 -0.79 2.29 5.63
N LEU A 86 0.51 2.53 5.42
CA LEU A 86 1.40 2.95 6.49
C LEU A 86 1.07 4.35 7.01
N GLY A 87 0.63 5.26 6.13
CA GLY A 87 0.16 6.58 6.53
C GLY A 87 -1.06 6.50 7.46
N GLU A 88 -2.07 5.71 7.06
CA GLU A 88 -3.27 5.48 7.88
C GLU A 88 -2.95 4.81 9.22
N TYR A 89 -2.00 3.88 9.25
CA TYR A 89 -1.50 3.31 10.51
C TYR A 89 -0.82 4.37 11.39
N LEU A 90 0.07 5.19 10.83
CA LEU A 90 0.82 6.21 11.56
C LEU A 90 -0.06 7.35 12.10
N ASP A 91 -1.20 7.64 11.47
CA ASP A 91 -2.18 8.60 12.00
C ASP A 91 -2.67 8.24 13.41
N THR A 92 -2.66 6.94 13.76
CA THR A 92 -3.02 6.44 15.10
C THR A 92 -1.84 5.95 15.93
N HIS A 93 -0.68 5.72 15.31
CA HIS A 93 0.54 5.16 15.91
C HIS A 93 1.76 6.05 15.65
N GLY A 94 1.64 7.36 15.87
CA GLY A 94 2.66 8.35 15.47
C GLY A 94 4.04 8.16 16.12
N ASP A 95 4.14 7.44 17.24
CA ASP A 95 5.40 7.15 17.94
C ASP A 95 6.08 5.85 17.46
N ASP A 96 5.47 5.08 16.55
CA ASP A 96 6.03 3.84 16.02
C ASP A 96 7.14 4.11 15.00
N GLN A 97 8.38 4.12 15.50
CA GLN A 97 9.57 4.42 14.69
C GLN A 97 9.84 3.37 13.63
N ASP A 98 9.58 2.08 13.89
CA ASP A 98 9.80 1.02 12.91
C ASP A 98 8.87 1.20 11.69
N ALA A 99 7.60 1.53 11.94
CA ALA A 99 6.64 1.84 10.88
C ALA A 99 7.01 3.11 10.11
N PHE A 100 7.51 4.15 10.80
CA PHE A 100 7.93 5.38 10.16
C PHE A 100 9.19 5.20 9.29
N GLU A 101 10.17 4.42 9.75
CA GLU A 101 11.35 4.05 8.94
C GLU A 101 10.94 3.27 7.69
N LEU A 102 10.01 2.31 7.82
CA LEU A 102 9.49 1.58 6.67
C LEU A 102 8.78 2.51 5.69
N PHE A 103 7.94 3.44 6.18
CA PHE A 103 7.27 4.46 5.38
C PHE A 103 8.27 5.32 4.60
N GLN A 104 9.33 5.81 5.26
CA GLN A 104 10.40 6.56 4.60
C GLN A 104 11.10 5.74 3.51
N SER A 105 11.38 4.46 3.79
CA SER A 105 12.04 3.57 2.83
C SER A 105 11.20 3.38 1.56
N TYR A 106 9.88 3.17 1.73
CA TYR A 106 8.94 3.04 0.61
C TYR A 106 8.74 4.36 -0.13
N ALA A 107 8.76 5.50 0.57
CA ALA A 107 8.66 6.82 -0.07
C ALA A 107 9.85 7.08 -0.99
N ALA A 108 11.06 6.72 -0.54
CA ALA A 108 12.27 6.83 -1.35
C ALA A 108 12.23 5.89 -2.57
N LEU A 109 11.84 4.62 -2.37
CA LEU A 109 11.70 3.66 -3.47
C LEU A 109 10.64 4.09 -4.49
N TYR A 110 9.48 4.56 -4.03
CA TYR A 110 8.40 5.05 -4.90
C TYR A 110 8.85 6.26 -5.71
N LYS A 111 9.53 7.22 -5.08
CA LYS A 111 10.08 8.39 -5.79
C LYS A 111 11.03 7.97 -6.90
N LYS A 112 12.01 7.10 -6.59
CA LYS A 112 12.98 6.60 -7.58
C LYS A 112 12.29 5.84 -8.71
N GLY A 113 11.43 4.88 -8.38
CA GLY A 113 10.73 4.07 -9.38
C GLY A 113 9.86 4.91 -10.29
N ARG A 114 9.22 5.97 -9.76
CA ARG A 114 8.39 6.89 -10.56
C ARG A 114 9.25 7.69 -11.53
N GLU A 115 10.38 8.22 -11.08
CA GLU A 115 11.33 8.93 -11.96
C GLU A 115 11.85 8.02 -13.08
N GLU A 116 12.15 6.75 -12.78
CA GLU A 116 12.58 5.77 -13.78
C GLU A 116 11.44 5.41 -14.74
N TYR A 117 10.23 5.19 -14.22
CA TYR A 117 9.05 4.91 -15.04
C TYR A 117 8.75 6.05 -15.99
N GLU A 118 8.69 7.29 -15.50
CA GLU A 118 8.38 8.48 -16.33
C GLU A 118 9.48 8.83 -17.34
N LYS A 119 10.71 8.35 -17.17
CA LYS A 119 11.77 8.46 -18.19
C LYS A 119 11.55 7.49 -19.36
N MET A 120 11.08 6.29 -19.06
CA MET A 120 10.86 5.22 -20.06
C MET A 120 9.46 5.26 -20.67
N HIS A 121 8.52 5.84 -19.93
CA HIS A 121 7.11 5.90 -20.24
C HIS A 121 6.62 7.35 -20.20
N ARG A 122 5.31 7.53 -20.02
CA ARG A 122 4.65 8.82 -20.02
C ARG A 122 4.44 9.29 -18.57
N PRO A 123 4.18 10.60 -18.34
CA PRO A 123 3.92 11.10 -16.99
C PRO A 123 2.77 10.35 -16.31
N LEU A 124 2.96 9.96 -15.05
CA LEU A 124 1.93 9.29 -14.25
C LEU A 124 0.90 10.28 -13.69
N THR A 125 1.27 11.56 -13.57
CA THR A 125 0.40 12.62 -13.08
C THR A 125 0.39 13.81 -14.04
N GLN A 126 -0.73 14.54 -14.08
CA GLN A 126 -0.86 15.71 -14.94
C GLN A 126 0.25 16.72 -14.67
N ARG A 127 0.58 16.94 -13.40
CA ARG A 127 1.64 17.86 -12.99
C ARG A 127 3.02 17.42 -13.48
N ALA A 128 3.30 16.12 -13.59
CA ALA A 128 4.57 15.63 -14.11
C ALA A 128 4.79 15.97 -15.60
N SER A 129 3.72 16.24 -16.37
CA SER A 129 3.86 16.73 -17.74
C SER A 129 4.55 18.10 -17.84
N ALA A 130 4.52 18.91 -16.78
CA ALA A 130 5.22 20.19 -16.72
C ALA A 130 6.75 20.05 -16.76
N MET A 131 7.28 18.85 -16.51
CA MET A 131 8.72 18.55 -16.60
C MET A 131 9.17 18.24 -18.05
N SER A 132 8.23 18.15 -18.99
CA SER A 132 8.51 17.88 -20.40
C SER A 132 8.55 19.18 -21.22
N ASN A 133 9.26 19.17 -22.36
CA ASN A 133 9.32 20.32 -23.28
C ASN A 133 7.98 20.63 -23.99
N ARG A 134 6.97 19.76 -23.85
CA ARG A 134 5.64 19.88 -24.44
C ARG A 134 4.62 19.27 -23.49
N TYR A 135 3.39 19.78 -23.51
CA TYR A 135 2.28 19.21 -22.74
C TYR A 135 1.85 17.86 -23.35
N ASN A 136 2.34 16.77 -22.75
CA ASN A 136 2.18 15.39 -23.24
C ASN A 136 1.21 14.55 -22.39
N TRP A 137 0.48 15.19 -21.47
CA TRP A 137 -0.58 14.55 -20.69
C TRP A 137 -1.61 13.95 -21.65
N MET A 138 -2.21 14.75 -22.53
CA MET A 138 -3.32 14.33 -23.41
C MET A 138 -3.01 13.28 -24.50
N ASN A 139 -1.78 12.81 -24.64
CA ASN A 139 -1.51 11.77 -25.65
C ASN A 139 -2.13 10.44 -25.17
N ASP A 140 -2.28 9.46 -26.05
CA ASP A 140 -2.69 8.09 -25.70
C ASP A 140 -1.51 7.11 -25.98
N PRO A 141 -1.43 5.95 -25.33
CA PRO A 141 -2.37 5.40 -24.34
C PRO A 141 -2.00 5.72 -22.89
N TRP A 142 -3.00 5.76 -22.00
CA TRP A 142 -2.82 5.92 -20.56
C TRP A 142 -2.43 4.61 -19.86
N PRO A 143 -1.70 4.66 -18.72
CA PRO A 143 -1.42 3.47 -17.92
C PRO A 143 -2.67 2.71 -17.44
N TRP A 144 -3.82 3.39 -17.34
CA TRP A 144 -5.13 2.82 -16.95
C TRP A 144 -6.10 2.66 -18.14
N GLU A 145 -5.67 2.91 -19.38
CA GLU A 145 -6.51 2.65 -20.54
C GLU A 145 -6.55 1.14 -20.82
N TYR A 146 -7.67 0.52 -20.46
CA TYR A 146 -7.95 -0.85 -20.81
C TYR A 146 -8.19 -0.98 -22.32
N ALA A 147 -7.73 -2.08 -22.92
CA ALA A 147 -7.92 -2.35 -24.34
C ALA A 147 -9.39 -2.32 -24.79
N ALA A 148 -10.32 -2.54 -23.86
CA ALA A 148 -11.77 -2.43 -24.08
C ALA A 148 -12.25 -1.02 -24.44
N ASN A 149 -11.47 0.03 -24.16
CA ASN A 149 -11.83 1.41 -24.46
C ASN A 149 -11.41 1.85 -25.88
N LYS A 150 -10.85 0.95 -26.70
CA LYS A 150 -10.32 1.26 -28.05
C LYS A 150 -11.26 0.93 -29.20
N GLU A 151 -12.44 0.38 -28.94
CA GLU A 151 -13.47 0.19 -29.95
C GLU A 151 -14.38 1.42 -30.00
N GLU A 152 -13.98 2.44 -30.76
CA GLU A 152 -14.85 3.36 -31.51
C GLU A 152 -13.97 4.48 -32.10
N GLY A 153 -13.70 4.38 -33.40
CA GLY A 153 -12.99 5.36 -34.22
C GLY A 153 -13.14 5.05 -35.69
#